data_AF-A0A511N1P1-F1
#
_entry.id   AF-A0A511N1P1-F1
#
_cell.length_a   1.000
_cell.length_b   1.000
_cell.length_c   1.000
_cell.angle_alpha   90.00
_cell.angle_beta   90.00
_cell.angle_gamma   90.00
#
_symmetry.space_group_name_H-M   'P 1'
#
loop_
_entity.id
_entity.type
_entity.pdbx_description
1 polymer ?
#
loop_
_entity_poly.entity_id
_entity_poly.type
_entity_poly.pdbx_seq_one_letter_code
_entity_poly.pdbx_strand_id
1 'polypeptide(L)'
;MKRLALSLIAFSALAGTHAQTLIENYHPAPQAKRIPVETCARSQASDAQTLFTCSRVRVVHTHQNVDNYDESPEVLLEMPRGITLSVKMDHLPYFAGEAYQTDLNNDNRTDLIVTLPWGGLGLGGERAVVVFAVSNGEDYVLSAIDSMSFGPASLIRNNGQNLVLHSAFVNTRAIDNRDHSFFVYSPLKIDHGVLKVDSSQEKVWIQYKFKPNSTPTKLLTRWQKTVGWNQYLKWTTEDRMIQGIFRNVQ
;
A
#
# COMPACT_ATOMS: atom_id res chain seq x y z
N MET A 1 14.20 -13.92 -49.65
CA MET A 1 13.33 -14.25 -48.51
C MET A 1 13.61 -13.27 -47.37
N LYS A 2 12.78 -12.22 -47.24
CA LYS A 2 12.82 -11.23 -46.16
C LYS A 2 11.46 -11.32 -45.46
N ARG A 3 11.41 -11.76 -44.20
CA ARG A 3 10.18 -11.78 -43.41
C ARG A 3 10.26 -10.77 -42.27
N LEU A 4 9.21 -9.96 -42.24
CA LEU A 4 8.81 -8.95 -41.28
C LEU A 4 9.28 -9.20 -39.85
N ALA A 5 10.00 -8.23 -39.31
CA ALA A 5 10.06 -7.91 -37.89
C ALA A 5 9.48 -6.49 -37.71
N LEU A 6 9.05 -6.18 -36.50
CA LEU A 6 8.39 -4.95 -36.03
C LEU A 6 6.88 -4.84 -36.27
N SER A 7 6.12 -5.36 -35.31
CA SER A 7 4.89 -4.69 -34.85
C SER A 7 4.62 -5.06 -33.39
N LEU A 8 5.38 -4.51 -32.44
CA LEU A 8 5.02 -4.66 -31.02
C LEU A 8 5.58 -3.53 -30.13
N ILE A 9 5.34 -2.28 -30.49
CA ILE A 9 5.50 -1.13 -29.58
C ILE A 9 4.44 -0.10 -29.94
N ALA A 10 3.31 -0.08 -29.20
CA ALA A 10 2.45 1.09 -28.98
C ALA A 10 1.19 0.69 -28.17
N PHE A 11 1.35 0.39 -26.88
CA PHE A 11 0.25 0.44 -25.90
C PHE A 11 0.77 1.03 -24.60
N SER A 12 1.31 2.26 -24.67
CA SER A 12 1.79 2.99 -23.48
C SER A 12 1.67 4.49 -23.71
N ALA A 13 0.45 4.97 -24.02
CA ALA A 13 0.22 6.41 -24.20
C ALA A 13 -1.19 6.90 -23.82
N LEU A 14 -1.98 6.13 -23.05
CA LEU A 14 -3.32 6.56 -22.57
C LEU A 14 -3.58 6.13 -21.12
N ALA A 15 -2.66 6.41 -20.20
CA ALA A 15 -2.88 6.28 -18.75
C ALA A 15 -2.52 7.59 -18.00
N GLY A 16 -2.61 8.73 -18.70
CA GLY A 16 -2.23 10.06 -18.19
C GLY A 16 -3.38 10.92 -17.65
N THR A 17 -4.55 10.34 -17.41
CA THR A 17 -5.66 11.01 -16.70
C THR A 17 -6.03 10.12 -15.52
N HIS A 18 -5.79 10.59 -14.29
CA HIS A 18 -6.06 9.92 -13.01
C HIS A 18 -7.09 8.77 -13.13
N ALA A 19 -6.60 7.57 -13.49
CA ALA A 19 -7.45 6.40 -13.44
C ALA A 19 -7.64 6.15 -11.95
N GLN A 20 -8.78 6.59 -11.42
CA GLN A 20 -9.16 6.24 -10.05
C GLN A 20 -8.96 4.74 -9.94
N THR A 21 -8.04 4.31 -9.08
CA THR A 21 -7.75 2.88 -8.94
C THR A 21 -9.05 2.18 -8.59
N LEU A 22 -9.19 0.90 -8.95
CA LEU A 22 -10.45 0.18 -8.70
C LEU A 22 -10.86 0.30 -7.23
N ILE A 23 -9.89 0.43 -6.32
CA ILE A 23 -10.05 0.57 -4.88
C ILE A 23 -10.42 1.97 -4.40
N GLU A 24 -10.16 3.07 -5.13
CA GLU A 24 -10.71 4.38 -4.77
C GLU A 24 -12.24 4.35 -4.66
N ASN A 25 -12.86 3.43 -5.40
CA ASN A 25 -14.29 3.16 -5.38
C ASN A 25 -14.76 2.29 -4.20
N TYR A 26 -13.83 1.69 -3.45
CA TYR A 26 -14.08 0.85 -2.28
C TYR A 26 -13.51 1.42 -0.97
N HIS A 27 -12.99 2.64 -0.98
CA HIS A 27 -12.44 3.28 0.22
C HIS A 27 -13.52 3.44 1.32
N PRO A 28 -13.21 3.15 2.61
CA PRO A 28 -14.18 3.23 3.71
C PRO A 28 -14.64 4.67 4.02
N ALA A 29 -13.89 5.67 3.56
CA ALA A 29 -14.23 7.08 3.66
C ALA A 29 -14.28 7.71 2.26
N PRO A 30 -15.37 7.54 1.49
CA PRO A 30 -15.48 8.02 0.11
C PRO A 30 -15.58 9.55 0.02
N GLN A 31 -16.02 10.21 1.10
CA GLN A 31 -16.27 11.65 1.19
C GLN A 31 -15.18 12.45 1.92
N ALA A 32 -14.12 11.80 2.43
CA ALA A 32 -13.00 12.53 3.02
C ALA A 32 -12.44 13.50 1.96
N LYS A 33 -12.29 14.79 2.31
CA LYS A 33 -11.85 15.84 1.39
C LYS A 33 -10.46 15.48 0.88
N ARG A 34 -10.40 14.92 -0.33
CA ARG A 34 -9.15 14.42 -0.92
C ARG A 34 -8.27 15.62 -1.26
N ILE A 35 -7.09 15.70 -0.64
CA ILE A 35 -6.09 16.71 -0.98
C ILE A 35 -5.41 16.21 -2.27
N PRO A 36 -5.39 17.01 -3.36
CA PRO A 36 -4.69 16.62 -4.58
C PRO A 36 -3.21 16.36 -4.28
N VAL A 37 -2.68 15.26 -4.82
CA VAL A 37 -1.28 14.81 -4.64
C VAL A 37 -0.25 15.87 -5.10
N GLU A 38 -0.67 16.88 -5.87
CA GLU A 38 0.20 17.93 -6.40
C GLU A 38 0.27 19.22 -5.57
N THR A 39 -0.54 19.39 -4.53
CA THR A 39 -0.42 20.57 -3.64
C THR A 39 -0.48 20.17 -2.17
N CYS A 40 0.69 19.85 -1.62
CA CYS A 40 0.94 19.72 -0.19
C CYS A 40 0.98 21.09 0.50
N ALA A 41 -0.08 21.89 0.39
CA ALA A 41 -0.27 23.07 1.22
C ALA A 41 -1.06 22.66 2.47
N ARG A 42 -0.53 22.99 3.66
CA ARG A 42 -1.15 22.78 4.99
C ARG A 42 -2.68 22.92 4.95
N SER A 43 -3.41 21.82 4.82
CA SER A 43 -4.83 21.83 5.14
C SER A 43 -4.97 21.71 6.65
N GLN A 44 -5.64 22.66 7.27
CA GLN A 44 -5.96 22.58 8.69
C GLN A 44 -6.80 21.32 8.98
N ALA A 45 -6.44 20.63 10.06
CA ALA A 45 -7.17 19.46 10.53
C ALA A 45 -8.62 19.85 10.86
N SER A 46 -9.59 19.17 10.25
CA SER A 46 -10.95 19.11 10.77
C SER A 46 -11.14 17.82 11.55
N ASP A 47 -12.09 17.82 12.48
CA ASP A 47 -12.44 16.68 13.36
C ASP A 47 -12.94 15.41 12.62
N ALA A 48 -13.05 15.48 11.29
CA ALA A 48 -13.28 14.34 10.42
C ALA A 48 -11.98 13.95 9.71
N GLN A 49 -11.62 12.66 9.76
CA GLN A 49 -10.49 12.00 9.11
C GLN A 49 -9.74 12.87 8.09
N THR A 50 -8.53 13.31 8.46
CA THR A 50 -7.66 14.06 7.56
C THR A 50 -6.68 13.10 6.89
N LEU A 51 -6.55 13.18 5.56
CA LEU A 51 -5.51 12.47 4.82
C LEU A 51 -4.13 13.07 5.17
N PHE A 52 -3.10 12.23 5.28
CA PHE A 52 -1.74 12.73 5.53
C PHE A 52 -1.24 13.62 4.39
N THR A 53 -0.53 14.68 4.74
CA THR A 53 0.29 15.43 3.79
C THR A 53 1.51 14.61 3.44
N CYS A 54 1.56 14.06 2.23
CA CYS A 54 2.72 13.32 1.76
C CYS A 54 3.26 13.94 0.47
N SER A 55 4.56 14.20 0.39
CA SER A 55 5.18 14.63 -0.86
C SER A 55 5.71 13.43 -1.62
N ARG A 56 5.57 13.41 -2.95
CA ARG A 56 6.22 12.38 -3.78
C ARG A 56 7.74 12.55 -3.69
N VAL A 57 8.44 11.45 -3.46
CA VAL A 57 9.90 11.39 -3.53
C VAL A 57 10.28 10.90 -4.93
N ARG A 58 11.22 11.59 -5.56
CA ARG A 58 11.73 11.16 -6.86
C ARG A 58 12.55 9.88 -6.64
N VAL A 59 12.17 8.80 -7.33
CA VAL A 59 13.02 7.62 -7.43
C VAL A 59 14.23 7.99 -8.29
N VAL A 60 15.42 7.94 -7.70
CA VAL A 60 16.66 8.40 -8.34
C VAL A 60 17.25 7.30 -9.22
N HIS A 61 17.14 6.05 -8.77
CA HIS A 61 17.63 4.90 -9.52
C HIS A 61 16.78 3.66 -9.28
N THR A 62 16.60 2.88 -10.34
CA THR A 62 16.02 1.54 -10.29
C THR A 62 17.03 0.63 -10.98
N HIS A 63 17.68 -0.24 -10.21
CA HIS A 63 18.60 -1.20 -10.80
C HIS A 63 17.84 -2.49 -11.09
N GLN A 64 17.73 -2.82 -12.36
CA GLN A 64 17.25 -4.12 -12.82
C GLN A 64 18.38 -4.76 -13.64
N ASN A 65 18.89 -5.90 -13.18
CA ASN A 65 19.84 -6.67 -13.98
C ASN A 65 19.07 -7.39 -15.09
N VAL A 66 19.10 -6.84 -16.30
CA VAL A 66 18.42 -7.41 -17.47
C VAL A 66 19.07 -8.71 -17.97
N ASP A 67 20.33 -8.95 -17.58
CA ASP A 67 21.11 -10.11 -17.98
C ASP A 67 20.99 -11.26 -16.95
N ASN A 68 20.56 -10.96 -15.73
CA ASN A 68 20.38 -11.93 -14.65
C ASN A 68 19.08 -11.67 -13.88
N TYR A 69 17.99 -12.29 -14.32
CA TYR A 69 16.67 -12.20 -13.68
C TYR A 69 16.60 -12.82 -12.29
N ASP A 70 17.64 -13.53 -11.85
CA ASP A 70 17.76 -14.06 -10.49
C ASP A 70 18.33 -13.03 -9.50
N GLU A 71 18.84 -11.88 -9.98
CA GLU A 71 19.22 -10.75 -9.13
C GLU A 71 18.01 -9.89 -8.76
N SER A 72 17.81 -9.74 -7.45
CA SER A 72 16.77 -8.91 -6.84
C SER A 72 16.80 -7.47 -7.37
N PRO A 73 15.68 -6.93 -7.88
CA PRO A 73 15.62 -5.50 -8.21
C PRO A 73 15.90 -4.67 -6.95
N GLU A 74 16.67 -3.59 -7.14
CA GLU A 74 17.04 -2.64 -6.10
C GLU A 74 16.44 -1.27 -6.40
N VAL A 75 15.70 -0.74 -5.44
CA VAL A 75 15.21 0.64 -5.47
C VAL A 75 16.07 1.47 -4.54
N LEU A 76 16.69 2.51 -5.10
CA LEU A 76 17.50 3.48 -4.35
C LEU A 76 16.75 4.80 -4.26
N LEU A 77 16.60 5.28 -3.03
CA LEU A 77 15.96 6.55 -2.72
C LEU A 77 16.95 7.44 -1.98
N GLU A 78 17.15 8.65 -2.50
CA GLU A 78 17.87 9.70 -1.78
C GLU A 78 16.91 10.39 -0.81
N MET A 79 17.21 10.29 0.48
CA MET A 79 16.49 10.97 1.55
C MET A 79 17.10 12.35 1.83
N PRO A 80 16.36 13.26 2.48
CA PRO A 80 16.94 14.47 3.04
C PRO A 80 18.18 14.15 3.89
N ARG A 81 19.18 15.04 3.84
CA ARG A 81 20.48 14.89 4.54
C ARG A 81 21.41 13.80 3.99
N GLY A 82 21.15 13.30 2.78
CA GLY A 82 22.07 12.40 2.08
C GLY A 82 22.04 10.95 2.57
N ILE A 83 20.97 10.55 3.26
CA ILE A 83 20.75 9.13 3.60
C ILE A 83 20.21 8.43 2.35
N THR A 84 20.70 7.23 2.06
CA THR A 84 20.19 6.41 0.96
C THR A 84 19.44 5.23 1.54
N LEU A 85 18.20 5.02 1.09
CA LEU A 85 17.46 3.80 1.40
C LEU A 85 17.61 2.82 0.23
N SER A 86 18.13 1.63 0.51
CA SER A 86 18.19 0.52 -0.45
C SER A 86 17.14 -0.53 -0.12
N VAL A 87 16.26 -0.81 -1.09
CA VAL A 87 15.23 -1.83 -0.97
C VAL A 87 15.47 -2.91 -2.01
N LYS A 88 15.83 -4.12 -1.56
CA LYS A 88 16.05 -5.31 -2.41
C LYS A 88 14.97 -6.37 -2.21
N MET A 89 14.28 -6.74 -3.29
CA MET A 89 13.22 -7.76 -3.23
C MET A 89 13.66 -9.07 -3.88
N ASP A 90 13.44 -10.20 -3.21
CA ASP A 90 13.83 -11.52 -3.72
C ASP A 90 13.14 -11.87 -5.04
N HIS A 91 11.87 -11.48 -5.19
CA HIS A 91 11.04 -11.84 -6.33
C HIS A 91 10.11 -10.69 -6.72
N LEU A 92 10.61 -9.74 -7.53
CA LEU A 92 9.85 -8.72 -8.28
C LEU A 92 9.09 -7.66 -7.47
N PRO A 93 8.86 -6.43 -8.02
CA PRO A 93 8.55 -6.11 -9.43
C PRO A 93 9.62 -5.44 -10.30
N TYR A 94 9.38 -5.53 -11.62
CA TYR A 94 10.19 -5.04 -12.74
C TYR A 94 10.20 -3.50 -12.91
N PHE A 95 9.51 -2.76 -12.05
CA PHE A 95 9.37 -1.30 -12.17
C PHE A 95 9.36 -0.67 -10.79
N ALA A 96 10.02 0.47 -10.63
CA ALA A 96 9.87 1.27 -9.43
C ALA A 96 8.43 1.78 -9.33
N GLY A 97 7.81 1.60 -8.17
CA GLY A 97 6.54 2.24 -7.88
C GLY A 97 6.71 3.65 -7.34
N GLU A 98 5.71 4.11 -6.61
CA GLU A 98 5.69 5.46 -6.06
C GLU A 98 6.39 5.48 -4.69
N ALA A 99 7.13 6.55 -4.41
CA ALA A 99 7.65 6.84 -3.08
C ALA A 99 7.03 8.11 -2.53
N TYR A 100 6.77 8.14 -1.23
CA TYR A 100 6.19 9.26 -0.52
C TYR A 100 6.99 9.57 0.74
N GLN A 101 6.95 10.83 1.17
CA GLN A 101 7.53 11.27 2.43
C GLN A 101 6.49 11.98 3.29
N THR A 102 6.47 11.72 4.58
CA THR A 102 5.58 12.38 5.57
C THR A 102 6.09 12.15 6.99
N ASP A 103 5.54 12.84 7.99
CA ASP A 103 5.81 12.54 9.40
C ASP A 103 4.71 11.58 9.90
N LEU A 104 5.04 10.29 9.98
CA LEU A 104 4.10 9.23 10.32
C LEU A 104 3.98 9.02 11.84
N ASN A 105 5.04 9.28 12.62
CA ASN A 105 5.07 9.04 14.07
C ASN A 105 4.91 10.32 14.92
N ASN A 106 4.77 11.50 14.28
CA ASN A 106 4.71 12.83 14.88
C ASN A 106 5.98 13.26 15.64
N ASP A 107 7.16 12.81 15.22
CA ASP A 107 8.45 13.21 15.82
C ASP A 107 9.12 14.41 15.11
N ASN A 108 8.42 15.01 14.14
CA ASN A 108 8.91 16.08 13.25
C ASN A 108 10.11 15.69 12.37
N ARG A 109 10.36 14.39 12.16
CA ARG A 109 11.30 13.89 11.16
C ARG A 109 10.52 13.35 9.95
N THR A 110 11.23 13.32 8.83
CA THR A 110 10.67 12.82 7.59
C THR A 110 10.77 11.30 7.56
N ASP A 111 9.63 10.62 7.51
CA ASP A 111 9.51 9.19 7.24
C ASP A 111 9.28 8.96 5.75
N LEU A 112 9.67 7.78 5.25
CA LEU A 112 9.48 7.39 3.87
C LEU A 112 8.55 6.18 3.74
N ILE A 113 7.81 6.18 2.63
CA ILE A 113 6.97 5.07 2.20
C ILE A 113 7.31 4.77 0.76
N VAL A 114 7.55 3.50 0.45
CA VAL A 114 7.88 3.02 -0.89
C VAL A 114 6.86 1.97 -1.28
N THR A 115 6.05 2.27 -2.29
CA THR A 115 5.12 1.31 -2.86
C THR A 115 5.81 0.58 -4.01
N LEU A 116 5.82 -0.74 -3.96
CA LEU A 116 6.41 -1.62 -4.96
C LEU A 116 5.27 -2.50 -5.51
N PRO A 117 4.63 -2.09 -6.64
CA PRO A 117 3.49 -2.79 -7.20
C PRO A 117 3.87 -4.22 -7.58
N TRP A 118 3.30 -5.23 -6.94
CA TRP A 118 3.63 -6.63 -7.19
C TRP A 118 2.38 -7.39 -7.62
N GLY A 119 2.38 -8.04 -8.78
CA GLY A 119 1.22 -8.80 -9.22
C GLY A 119 1.05 -8.89 -10.73
N GLY A 120 -0.13 -9.35 -11.15
CA GLY A 120 -0.49 -9.61 -12.55
C GLY A 120 -1.50 -8.63 -13.10
N LEU A 121 -2.37 -9.08 -14.00
CA LEU A 121 -3.43 -8.27 -14.57
C LEU A 121 -4.69 -8.24 -13.68
N GLY A 122 -5.55 -7.24 -13.90
CA GLY A 122 -6.83 -7.10 -13.19
C GLY A 122 -6.65 -6.79 -11.70
N LEU A 123 -7.41 -7.46 -10.83
CA LEU A 123 -7.28 -7.30 -9.36
C LEU A 123 -5.90 -7.65 -8.83
N GLY A 124 -5.15 -8.50 -9.55
CA GLY A 124 -3.77 -8.83 -9.18
C GLY A 124 -2.83 -7.65 -9.34
N GLY A 125 -3.08 -6.73 -10.28
CA GLY A 125 -2.20 -5.58 -10.55
C GLY A 125 -2.30 -4.47 -9.50
N GLU A 126 -3.30 -4.57 -8.63
CA GLU A 126 -3.48 -3.66 -7.51
C GLU A 126 -2.61 -4.03 -6.31
N ARG A 127 -2.06 -5.25 -6.25
CA ARG A 127 -1.21 -5.65 -5.13
C ARG A 127 0.08 -4.84 -5.12
N ALA A 128 0.54 -4.45 -3.93
CA ALA A 128 1.81 -3.78 -3.72
C ALA A 128 2.46 -4.28 -2.42
N VAL A 129 3.79 -4.42 -2.44
CA VAL A 129 4.56 -4.45 -1.20
C VAL A 129 4.89 -3.00 -0.85
N VAL A 130 4.61 -2.61 0.38
CA VAL A 130 4.78 -1.24 0.84
C VAL A 130 5.81 -1.26 1.95
N VAL A 131 6.93 -0.58 1.73
CA VAL A 131 8.03 -0.46 2.69
C VAL A 131 7.92 0.89 3.39
N PHE A 132 8.10 0.89 4.70
CA PHE A 132 8.08 2.06 5.55
C PHE A 132 9.46 2.19 6.20
N ALA A 133 10.10 3.34 6.03
CA ALA A 133 11.24 3.75 6.82
C ALA A 133 10.77 4.83 7.79
N VAL A 134 10.53 4.43 9.04
CA VAL A 134 9.99 5.31 10.08
C VAL A 134 11.10 5.67 11.04
N SER A 135 11.32 6.95 11.25
CA SER A 135 12.28 7.47 12.19
C SER A 135 11.99 7.00 13.63
N ASN A 136 13.05 6.84 14.41
CA ASN A 136 12.96 6.52 15.84
C ASN A 136 14.00 7.34 16.64
N GLY A 137 14.04 8.64 16.38
CA GLY A 137 14.91 9.58 17.10
C GLY A 137 16.36 9.67 16.60
N GLU A 138 17.07 8.57 16.35
CA GLU A 138 18.44 8.61 15.80
C GLU A 138 18.52 7.90 14.44
N ASP A 139 17.83 6.77 14.32
CA ASP A 139 17.83 5.92 13.12
C ASP A 139 16.43 5.82 12.49
N TYR A 140 16.34 4.95 11.48
CA TYR A 140 15.08 4.53 10.86
C TYR A 140 14.82 3.05 11.14
N VAL A 141 13.58 2.74 11.50
CA VAL A 141 13.05 1.39 11.62
C VAL A 141 12.32 1.05 10.34
N LEU A 142 12.64 -0.11 9.79
CA LEU A 142 12.11 -0.58 8.52
C LEU A 142 11.02 -1.61 8.77
N SER A 143 9.88 -1.45 8.12
CA SER A 143 8.80 -2.42 8.12
C SER A 143 8.17 -2.51 6.74
N ALA A 144 7.49 -3.61 6.45
CA ALA A 144 6.80 -3.77 5.18
C ALA A 144 5.43 -4.41 5.37
N ILE A 145 4.54 -4.24 4.39
CA ILE A 145 3.26 -4.95 4.31
C ILE A 145 2.95 -5.31 2.85
N ASP A 146 2.25 -6.42 2.64
CA ASP A 146 1.55 -6.70 1.38
C ASP A 146 0.16 -6.06 1.46
N SER A 147 -0.13 -5.10 0.58
CA SER A 147 -1.37 -4.34 0.59
C SER A 147 -1.96 -4.18 -0.81
N MET A 148 -3.28 -4.09 -0.91
CA MET A 148 -4.01 -3.86 -2.16
C MET A 148 -4.20 -2.36 -2.43
N SER A 149 -3.67 -1.83 -3.52
CA SER A 149 -3.75 -0.44 -3.99
C SER A 149 -3.32 0.56 -2.92
N PHE A 150 -2.14 0.36 -2.35
CA PHE A 150 -1.61 1.33 -1.41
C PHE A 150 -1.30 2.66 -2.09
N GLY A 151 -1.72 3.76 -1.47
CA GLY A 151 -1.39 5.11 -1.91
C GLY A 151 -1.66 6.12 -0.80
N PRO A 152 -1.61 7.43 -1.08
CA PRO A 152 -1.78 8.47 -0.06
C PRO A 152 -3.12 8.40 0.68
N ALA A 153 -4.17 7.89 0.02
CA ALA A 153 -5.48 7.68 0.64
C ALA A 153 -5.44 6.64 1.79
N SER A 154 -4.46 5.74 1.77
CA SER A 154 -4.25 4.75 2.83
C SER A 154 -3.63 5.36 4.09
N LEU A 155 -3.26 6.64 4.08
CA LEU A 155 -2.72 7.32 5.23
C LEU A 155 -3.83 8.19 5.81
N ILE A 156 -4.27 7.88 7.04
CA ILE A 156 -5.41 8.56 7.68
C ILE A 156 -5.09 9.00 9.11
N ARG A 157 -5.48 10.24 9.46
CA ARG A 157 -5.47 10.69 10.84
C ARG A 157 -6.84 10.46 11.47
N ASN A 158 -6.88 9.74 12.59
CA ASN A 158 -8.10 9.48 13.35
C ASN A 158 -7.89 9.88 14.81
N ASN A 159 -8.71 10.77 15.36
CA ASN A 159 -8.59 11.27 16.73
C ASN A 159 -7.17 11.75 17.10
N GLY A 160 -6.50 12.45 16.17
CA GLY A 160 -5.12 12.93 16.36
C GLY A 160 -4.03 11.87 16.19
N GLN A 161 -4.38 10.59 16.08
CA GLN A 161 -3.43 9.51 15.84
C GLN A 161 -3.23 9.28 14.34
N ASN A 162 -1.97 9.08 13.96
CA ASN A 162 -1.60 8.72 12.61
C ASN A 162 -1.74 7.21 12.40
N LEU A 163 -2.47 6.82 11.35
CA LEU A 163 -2.75 5.43 11.02
C LEU A 163 -2.45 5.15 9.55
N VAL A 164 -1.99 3.92 9.32
CA VAL A 164 -1.82 3.33 7.99
C VAL A 164 -2.93 2.32 7.76
N LEU A 165 -3.67 2.48 6.67
CA LEU A 165 -4.77 1.61 6.30
C LEU A 165 -4.25 0.47 5.42
N HIS A 166 -3.98 -0.67 6.05
CA HIS A 166 -3.67 -1.90 5.31
C HIS A 166 -4.95 -2.43 4.65
N SER A 167 -4.90 -2.63 3.34
CA SER A 167 -6.00 -3.13 2.53
C SER A 167 -5.71 -4.55 2.03
N ALA A 168 -6.65 -5.46 2.27
CA ALA A 168 -6.56 -6.86 1.86
C ALA A 168 -7.79 -7.27 1.04
N PHE A 169 -7.64 -8.31 0.21
CA PHE A 169 -8.75 -8.93 -0.51
C PHE A 169 -9.02 -10.33 0.06
N VAL A 170 -10.16 -10.49 0.72
CA VAL A 170 -10.49 -11.70 1.50
C VAL A 170 -11.72 -12.38 0.94
N ASN A 171 -11.61 -13.68 0.68
CA ASN A 171 -12.73 -14.54 0.32
C ASN A 171 -13.21 -15.31 1.56
N THR A 172 -14.48 -15.20 1.90
CA THR A 172 -15.06 -15.93 3.03
C THR A 172 -16.56 -16.17 2.85
N ARG A 173 -17.06 -17.20 3.53
CA ARG A 173 -18.48 -17.54 3.56
C ARG A 173 -19.29 -16.54 4.39
N ALA A 174 -20.41 -16.09 3.85
CA ALA A 174 -21.32 -15.12 4.45
C ALA A 174 -22.55 -15.76 5.13
N ILE A 175 -23.40 -14.92 5.72
CA ILE A 175 -24.65 -15.31 6.39
C ILE A 175 -25.62 -16.04 5.43
N ASP A 176 -25.56 -15.73 4.14
CA ASP A 176 -26.34 -16.40 3.09
C ASP A 176 -25.76 -17.77 2.68
N ASN A 177 -24.74 -18.26 3.39
CA ASN A 177 -24.05 -19.52 3.15
C ASN A 177 -23.33 -19.61 1.79
N ARG A 178 -23.08 -18.47 1.13
CA ARG A 178 -22.30 -18.37 -0.11
C ARG A 178 -20.94 -17.73 0.17
N ASP A 179 -19.97 -18.04 -0.67
CA ASP A 179 -18.66 -17.40 -0.61
C ASP A 179 -18.71 -16.06 -1.36
N HIS A 180 -18.17 -15.01 -0.72
CA HIS A 180 -18.08 -13.67 -1.28
C HIS A 180 -16.66 -13.13 -1.10
N SER A 181 -16.31 -12.16 -1.95
CA SER A 181 -15.05 -11.43 -1.85
C SER A 181 -15.26 -10.06 -1.20
N PHE A 182 -14.34 -9.68 -0.32
CA PHE A 182 -14.38 -8.44 0.44
C PHE A 182 -13.04 -7.73 0.37
N PHE A 183 -13.08 -6.41 0.19
CA PHE A 183 -11.97 -5.56 0.61
C PHE A 183 -12.03 -5.39 2.12
N VAL A 184 -10.91 -5.61 2.79
CA VAL A 184 -10.78 -5.48 4.23
C VAL A 184 -9.75 -4.41 4.52
N TYR A 185 -10.16 -3.37 5.23
CA TYR A 185 -9.31 -2.26 5.63
C TYR A 185 -9.00 -2.40 7.11
N SER A 186 -7.74 -2.70 7.44
CA SER A 186 -7.22 -2.85 8.80
C SER A 186 -6.37 -1.65 9.16
N PRO A 187 -6.80 -0.79 10.10
CA PRO A 187 -5.96 0.27 10.62
C PRO A 187 -4.74 -0.29 11.35
N LEU A 188 -3.58 0.21 10.98
CA LEU A 188 -2.31 -0.04 11.63
C LEU A 188 -1.86 1.26 12.28
N LYS A 189 -1.41 1.16 13.53
CA LYS A 189 -0.73 2.25 14.22
C LYS A 189 0.77 2.09 14.07
N ILE A 190 1.49 3.18 14.29
CA ILE A 190 2.95 3.16 14.42
C ILE A 190 3.29 3.20 15.89
N ASP A 191 4.15 2.27 16.32
CA ASP A 191 4.58 2.11 17.68
C ASP A 191 6.09 1.85 17.69
N HIS A 192 6.86 2.84 18.15
CA HIS A 192 8.33 2.83 18.11
C HIS A 192 8.90 2.51 16.71
N GLY A 193 8.37 3.17 15.67
CA GLY A 193 8.79 2.98 14.28
C GLY A 193 8.25 1.70 13.60
N VAL A 194 7.57 0.83 14.34
CA VAL A 194 7.03 -0.43 13.82
C VAL A 194 5.52 -0.31 13.57
N LEU A 195 5.06 -0.79 12.42
CA LEU A 195 3.63 -0.93 12.14
C LEU A 195 3.03 -2.06 12.99
N LYS A 196 1.95 -1.75 13.72
CA LYS A 196 1.22 -2.71 14.53
C LYS A 196 -0.28 -2.62 14.28
N VAL A 197 -0.97 -3.75 14.37
CA VAL A 197 -2.44 -3.75 14.32
C VAL A 197 -2.99 -2.92 15.48
N ASP A 198 -3.86 -1.97 15.18
CA ASP A 198 -4.61 -1.25 16.20
C ASP A 198 -5.84 -2.06 16.61
N SER A 199 -5.77 -2.74 17.76
CA SER A 199 -6.88 -3.52 18.31
C SER A 199 -8.07 -2.68 18.78
N SER A 200 -7.87 -1.36 18.98
CA SER A 200 -8.94 -0.44 19.37
C SER A 200 -9.83 -0.03 18.18
N GLN A 201 -9.36 -0.26 16.95
CA GLN A 201 -10.07 0.10 15.72
C GLN A 201 -10.65 -1.14 15.06
N GLU A 202 -11.94 -1.09 14.71
CA GLU A 202 -12.54 -2.17 13.95
C GLU A 202 -12.10 -2.15 12.48
N LYS A 203 -11.85 -3.34 11.93
CA LYS A 203 -11.62 -3.51 10.49
C LYS A 203 -12.90 -3.20 9.72
N VAL A 204 -12.78 -2.47 8.62
CA VAL A 204 -13.90 -2.21 7.73
C VAL A 204 -13.91 -3.24 6.61
N TRP A 205 -15.03 -3.96 6.47
CA TRP A 205 -15.21 -4.98 5.45
C TRP A 205 -16.19 -4.46 4.41
N ILE A 206 -15.80 -4.42 3.13
CA ILE A 206 -16.60 -3.89 2.05
C ILE A 206 -16.72 -4.96 0.96
N GLN A 207 -17.96 -5.33 0.62
CA GLN A 207 -18.19 -6.36 -0.39
C GLN A 207 -17.78 -5.86 -1.78
N TYR A 208 -17.01 -6.67 -2.49
CA TYR A 208 -16.70 -6.43 -3.90
C TYR A 208 -17.93 -6.67 -4.77
N LYS A 209 -18.27 -5.73 -5.67
CA LYS A 209 -19.52 -5.78 -6.46
C LYS A 209 -19.35 -5.53 -7.96
N PHE A 210 -18.14 -5.67 -8.53
CA PHE A 210 -17.84 -5.27 -9.92
C PHE A 210 -18.29 -3.85 -10.29
N LYS A 211 -18.59 -3.02 -9.29
CA LYS A 211 -19.03 -1.63 -9.37
C LYS A 211 -18.64 -0.92 -8.07
N PRO A 212 -18.44 0.41 -8.08
CA PRO A 212 -18.11 1.15 -6.87
C PRO A 212 -18.99 0.83 -5.68
N ASN A 213 -18.37 0.64 -4.52
CA ASN A 213 -19.07 0.37 -3.26
C ASN A 213 -18.16 0.72 -2.08
N SER A 214 -18.55 1.68 -1.26
CA SER A 214 -17.84 2.06 -0.02
C SER A 214 -18.58 1.65 1.26
N THR A 215 -19.70 0.93 1.13
CA THR A 215 -20.56 0.61 2.28
C THR A 215 -20.04 -0.62 3.01
N PRO A 216 -19.85 -0.55 4.35
CA PRO A 216 -19.52 -1.71 5.15
C PRO A 216 -20.54 -2.84 4.98
N THR A 217 -20.06 -4.07 4.82
CA THR A 217 -20.90 -5.24 4.60
C THR A 217 -21.72 -5.59 5.83
N LYS A 218 -22.97 -5.96 5.60
CA LYS A 218 -23.87 -6.59 6.58
C LYS A 218 -23.97 -8.10 6.38
N LEU A 219 -23.25 -8.66 5.40
CA LEU A 219 -23.30 -10.09 5.05
C LEU A 219 -22.43 -10.97 5.97
N LEU A 220 -21.63 -10.38 6.84
CA LEU A 220 -20.72 -11.11 7.73
C LEU A 220 -21.05 -10.84 9.19
N THR A 221 -21.16 -11.89 9.99
CA THR A 221 -21.11 -11.80 11.45
C THR A 221 -19.70 -11.45 11.92
N ARG A 222 -19.56 -11.03 13.18
CA ARG A 222 -18.25 -10.78 13.80
C ARG A 222 -17.35 -12.02 13.74
N TRP A 223 -17.92 -13.20 14.03
CA TRP A 223 -17.19 -14.46 13.96
C TRP A 223 -16.69 -14.77 12.54
N GLN A 224 -17.54 -14.58 11.51
CA GLN A 224 -17.13 -14.79 10.11
C GLN A 224 -16.02 -13.83 9.67
N LYS A 225 -16.04 -12.57 10.12
CA LYS A 225 -14.95 -11.61 9.87
C LYS A 225 -13.65 -12.11 10.51
N THR A 226 -13.68 -12.59 11.74
CA THR A 226 -12.50 -13.15 12.43
C THR A 226 -11.95 -14.38 11.71
N VAL A 227 -12.80 -15.33 11.34
CA VAL A 227 -12.39 -16.55 10.61
C VAL A 227 -11.79 -16.18 9.25
N GLY A 228 -12.46 -15.32 8.47
CA GLY A 228 -11.96 -14.88 7.17
C GLY A 228 -10.62 -14.16 7.27
N TRP A 229 -10.46 -13.29 8.28
CA TRP A 229 -9.19 -12.59 8.52
C TRP A 229 -8.06 -13.55 8.91
N ASN A 230 -8.31 -14.46 9.84
CA ASN A 230 -7.32 -15.45 10.27
C ASN A 230 -6.92 -16.37 9.12
N GLN A 231 -7.86 -16.73 8.23
CA GLN A 231 -7.53 -17.50 7.04
C GLN A 231 -6.65 -16.70 6.08
N TYR A 232 -6.96 -15.41 5.84
CA TYR A 232 -6.11 -14.52 5.06
C TYR A 232 -4.69 -14.46 5.63
N LEU A 233 -4.53 -14.24 6.94
CA LEU A 233 -3.23 -14.17 7.61
C LEU A 233 -2.40 -15.45 7.46
N LYS A 234 -3.03 -16.64 7.42
CA LYS A 234 -2.31 -17.90 7.17
C LYS A 234 -1.69 -17.95 5.77
N TRP A 235 -2.35 -17.37 4.77
CA TRP A 235 -1.83 -17.29 3.40
C TRP A 235 -0.78 -16.20 3.23
N THR A 236 -0.86 -15.14 4.04
CA THR A 236 0.06 -14.01 4.06
C THR A 236 1.01 -14.08 5.24
N THR A 237 1.51 -15.27 5.60
CA THR A 237 2.28 -15.58 6.82
C THR A 237 3.03 -14.37 7.40
N GLU A 238 3.02 -14.19 8.72
CA GLU A 238 3.85 -13.16 9.40
C GLU A 238 5.29 -13.12 8.86
N ASP A 239 5.84 -14.28 8.45
CA ASP A 239 7.12 -14.38 7.73
C ASP A 239 7.17 -13.56 6.43
N ARG A 240 6.13 -13.49 5.60
CA ARG A 240 6.11 -12.66 4.38
C ARG A 240 5.82 -11.19 4.64
N MET A 241 5.05 -10.87 5.66
CA MET A 241 4.78 -9.46 6.02
C MET A 241 5.98 -8.81 6.73
N ILE A 242 6.81 -9.57 7.47
CA ILE A 242 7.86 -8.99 8.31
C ILE A 242 9.28 -9.49 7.98
N GLN A 243 9.48 -10.66 7.34
CA GLN A 243 10.83 -11.27 7.23
C GLN A 243 11.24 -11.89 5.88
N GLY A 244 10.34 -12.04 4.89
CA GLY A 244 10.56 -13.00 3.79
C GLY A 244 10.57 -12.43 2.37
N ILE A 245 10.36 -11.13 2.19
CA ILE A 245 10.40 -10.49 0.86
C ILE A 245 11.71 -9.73 0.64
N PHE A 246 12.37 -9.31 1.73
CA PHE A 246 13.59 -8.52 1.67
C PHE A 246 14.75 -9.29 2.28
N ARG A 247 15.74 -9.67 1.46
CA ARG A 247 17.01 -10.21 1.95
C ARG A 247 17.82 -9.19 2.74
N ASN A 248 17.70 -7.91 2.38
CA ASN A 248 18.38 -6.78 3.01
C ASN A 248 17.55 -5.51 2.77
N VAL A 249 17.14 -4.84 3.83
CA VAL A 249 16.76 -3.42 3.77
C VAL A 249 17.81 -2.71 4.63
N GLN A 250 18.63 -1.87 3.99
CA GLN A 250 19.78 -1.17 4.60
C GLN A 250 19.71 0.32 4.28
#